data_AF-A0A327QWX4-F1
#
_entry.id   AF-A0A327QWX4-F1
#
_cell.length_a   1.000
_cell.length_b   1.000
_cell.length_c   1.000
_cell.angle_alpha   90.00
_cell.angle_beta   90.00
_cell.angle_gamma   90.00
#
_symmetry.space_group_name_H-M   'P 1'
#
loop_
_entity.id
_entity.type
_entity.pdbx_description
1 polymer ?
#
loop_
_entity_poly.entity_id
_entity_poly.type
_entity_poly.pdbx_seq_one_letter_code
_entity_poly.pdbx_strand_id
1 'polypeptide(L)'
;MAMLSFGQTSKLDIGKLYTDVTIQKDKATGYTLQLEKGRPYKIHVQQQGIDVQVILQLDGKVLHTQDSPNGTDGPEKFDFTPSTSGSYTLIIERLNESTNPESGKVSVQVKKYTKAELERIARIKKELEPENKKHVLTVDIDHFWEAFDALATCKTRNDSINAIQTIYLDRATDGLIDFMRVRELTAEKYVNIIRKLPKYFASVRANTYKVKAVEDDINQLFNKFQEIYPNFKPFKVCFAIGIVNTGGTVSDKYVLIGTEVTTSTREIDLSEFNNSAYGKMLAGDTNLVQKIRNMVAHECVHTQQVSKYAPEAMSCNLLYNVMREGFCDFIGELTTGGQINSIVKEYGDAHEKELWTDLKKELCNTSTSNWLYNYDKVKDKPADLGYYMGYKIAEAYYKNAKDKQQAVIDIIEVDDPIKFLYNSKYDLKFRK
;
A
#
# COMPACT_ATOMS: atom_id res chain seq x y z
N MET A 1 -27.48 8.67 -19.89
CA MET A 1 -28.35 7.93 -18.95
C MET A 1 -28.84 6.69 -19.68
N ALA A 2 -28.10 5.59 -19.60
CA ALA A 2 -28.60 4.31 -20.09
C ALA A 2 -29.45 3.71 -18.97
N MET A 3 -30.73 3.46 -19.23
CA MET A 3 -31.56 2.69 -18.32
C MET A 3 -31.02 1.26 -18.30
N LEU A 4 -30.37 0.86 -17.20
CA LEU A 4 -30.08 -0.54 -16.92
C LEU A 4 -31.43 -1.26 -16.78
N SER A 5 -31.73 -2.16 -17.71
CA SER A 5 -32.88 -3.05 -17.62
C SER A 5 -32.59 -4.04 -16.48
N PHE A 6 -33.25 -3.88 -15.33
CA PHE A 6 -33.15 -4.83 -14.23
C PHE A 6 -33.75 -6.16 -14.67
N GLY A 7 -32.90 -7.18 -14.82
CA GLY A 7 -33.36 -8.57 -14.88
C GLY A 7 -34.15 -8.92 -13.61
N GLN A 8 -35.07 -9.89 -13.73
CA GLN A 8 -35.92 -10.43 -12.68
C GLN A 8 -35.16 -10.54 -11.33
N THR A 9 -35.52 -9.72 -10.34
CA THR A 9 -34.83 -9.71 -9.04
C THR A 9 -35.16 -11.00 -8.28
N SER A 10 -34.16 -11.86 -8.11
CA SER A 10 -34.33 -13.16 -7.44
C SER A 10 -34.05 -13.02 -5.95
N LYS A 11 -34.67 -13.84 -5.10
CA LYS A 11 -34.41 -13.81 -3.65
C LYS A 11 -33.16 -14.64 -3.31
N LEU A 12 -32.25 -14.07 -2.51
CA LEU A 12 -31.15 -14.79 -1.87
C LEU A 12 -31.54 -15.17 -0.44
N ASP A 13 -31.46 -16.47 -0.13
CA ASP A 13 -31.66 -16.99 1.21
C ASP A 13 -30.34 -16.98 2.00
N ILE A 14 -30.39 -16.41 3.20
CA ILE A 14 -29.23 -16.34 4.09
C ILE A 14 -28.73 -17.76 4.42
N GLY A 15 -27.44 -18.01 4.18
CA GLY A 15 -26.74 -19.27 4.42
C GLY A 15 -26.63 -20.16 3.18
N LYS A 16 -27.47 -19.96 2.16
CA LYS A 16 -27.45 -20.76 0.93
C LYS A 16 -26.32 -20.31 -0.01
N LEU A 17 -25.63 -21.27 -0.61
CA LEU A 17 -24.67 -21.03 -1.69
C LEU A 17 -25.40 -21.16 -3.03
N TYR A 18 -25.25 -20.16 -3.89
CA TYR A 18 -25.72 -20.17 -5.26
C TYR A 18 -24.49 -20.26 -6.16
N THR A 19 -24.42 -21.26 -7.02
CA THR A 19 -23.27 -21.47 -7.93
C THR A 19 -23.66 -21.22 -9.37
N ASP A 20 -22.67 -21.02 -10.24
CA ASP A 20 -22.85 -20.90 -11.69
C ASP A 20 -23.83 -19.78 -12.11
N VAL A 21 -23.89 -18.69 -11.34
CA VAL A 21 -24.69 -17.51 -11.69
C VAL A 21 -24.02 -16.81 -12.87
N THR A 22 -24.69 -16.78 -14.01
CA THR A 22 -24.20 -16.10 -15.22
C THR A 22 -24.30 -14.58 -15.08
N ILE A 23 -23.18 -13.89 -15.30
CA ILE A 23 -23.10 -12.43 -15.39
C ILE A 23 -22.77 -12.04 -16.84
N GLN A 24 -23.38 -10.97 -17.35
CA GLN A 24 -23.25 -10.51 -18.73
C GLN A 24 -23.11 -8.99 -18.79
N LYS A 25 -22.39 -8.50 -19.82
CA LYS A 25 -22.04 -7.08 -20.00
C LYS A 25 -23.20 -6.09 -19.89
N ASP A 26 -24.36 -6.42 -20.46
CA ASP A 26 -25.50 -5.49 -20.53
C ASP A 26 -26.63 -5.86 -19.54
N LYS A 27 -26.35 -6.71 -18.55
CA LYS A 27 -27.36 -7.19 -17.61
C LYS A 27 -26.81 -7.29 -16.19
N ALA A 28 -27.17 -6.30 -15.37
CA ALA A 28 -26.98 -6.39 -13.93
C ALA A 28 -27.88 -7.49 -13.34
N THR A 29 -27.30 -8.29 -12.43
CA THR A 29 -28.04 -9.34 -11.73
C THR A 29 -28.33 -8.88 -10.30
N GLY A 30 -29.59 -8.53 -10.05
CA GLY A 30 -30.06 -8.04 -8.76
C GLY A 30 -30.70 -9.14 -7.92
N TYR A 31 -30.40 -9.13 -6.62
CA TYR A 31 -30.97 -10.05 -5.65
C TYR A 31 -31.57 -9.32 -4.46
N THR A 32 -32.75 -9.75 -4.00
CA THR A 32 -33.30 -9.26 -2.73
C THR A 32 -32.88 -10.16 -1.58
N LEU A 33 -32.54 -9.57 -0.44
CA LEU A 33 -32.19 -10.27 0.78
C LEU A 33 -32.70 -9.53 2.01
N GLN A 34 -33.16 -10.28 3.02
CA GLN A 34 -33.68 -9.72 4.27
C GLN A 34 -32.56 -9.65 5.30
N LEU A 35 -32.24 -8.42 5.74
CA LEU A 35 -31.20 -8.18 6.75
C LEU A 35 -31.81 -7.58 8.02
N GLU A 36 -31.24 -7.95 9.17
CA GLU A 36 -31.68 -7.53 10.49
C GLU A 36 -30.75 -6.43 11.03
N LYS A 37 -31.33 -5.34 11.57
CA LYS A 37 -30.61 -4.25 12.21
C LYS A 37 -29.62 -4.77 13.25
N GLY A 38 -28.37 -4.29 13.19
CA GLY A 38 -27.31 -4.60 14.15
C GLY A 38 -26.73 -6.00 14.03
N ARG A 39 -27.22 -6.83 13.09
CA ARG A 39 -26.72 -8.18 12.88
C ARG A 39 -25.64 -8.17 11.79
N PRO A 40 -24.40 -8.62 12.06
CA PRO A 40 -23.36 -8.65 11.05
C PRO A 40 -23.54 -9.83 10.09
N TYR A 41 -23.27 -9.58 8.81
CA TYR A 41 -23.31 -10.55 7.72
C TYR A 41 -21.99 -10.55 6.94
N LYS A 42 -21.58 -11.72 6.48
CA LYS A 42 -20.49 -11.94 5.53
C LYS A 42 -21.09 -12.10 4.14
N ILE A 43 -20.69 -11.26 3.20
CA ILE A 43 -21.08 -11.34 1.79
C ILE A 43 -19.86 -11.86 1.03
N HIS A 44 -20.06 -12.89 0.22
CA HIS A 44 -19.00 -13.50 -0.57
C HIS A 44 -19.51 -13.81 -1.98
N VAL A 45 -18.84 -13.25 -2.98
CA VAL A 45 -19.06 -13.51 -4.40
C VAL A 45 -17.75 -14.02 -4.99
N GLN A 46 -17.71 -15.29 -5.39
CA GLN A 46 -16.54 -15.88 -6.03
C GLN A 46 -16.65 -15.72 -7.53
N GLN A 47 -15.73 -14.98 -8.14
CA GLN A 47 -15.61 -14.76 -9.57
C GLN A 47 -14.92 -15.95 -10.26
N GLN A 48 -15.36 -16.24 -11.48
CA GLN A 48 -14.85 -17.31 -12.33
C GLN A 48 -14.88 -16.85 -13.80
N GLY A 49 -13.73 -16.39 -14.28
CA GLY A 49 -13.55 -15.90 -15.65
C GLY A 49 -14.31 -14.61 -15.99
N ILE A 50 -14.66 -13.78 -15.00
CA ILE A 50 -15.28 -12.46 -15.20
C ILE A 50 -14.97 -11.55 -14.03
N ASP A 51 -14.72 -10.27 -14.31
CA ASP A 51 -14.49 -9.24 -13.30
C ASP A 51 -15.82 -8.50 -13.01
N VAL A 52 -16.22 -8.41 -11.75
CA VAL A 52 -17.52 -7.92 -11.29
C VAL A 52 -17.35 -6.97 -10.11
N GLN A 53 -18.21 -5.95 -10.08
CA GLN A 53 -18.45 -5.18 -8.87
C GLN A 53 -19.72 -5.69 -8.17
N VAL A 54 -19.67 -5.70 -6.83
CA VAL A 54 -20.77 -6.10 -5.97
C VAL A 54 -21.27 -4.89 -5.20
N ILE A 55 -22.55 -4.55 -5.39
CA ILE A 55 -23.17 -3.36 -4.81
C ILE A 55 -24.27 -3.78 -3.85
N LEU A 56 -24.22 -3.27 -2.62
CA LEU A 56 -25.31 -3.43 -1.66
C LEU A 56 -26.11 -2.13 -1.58
N GLN A 57 -27.42 -2.21 -1.74
CA GLN A 57 -28.34 -1.08 -1.72
C GLN A 57 -29.50 -1.29 -0.73
N LEU A 58 -30.06 -0.18 -0.27
CA LEU A 58 -31.35 -0.10 0.41
C LEU A 58 -32.16 1.03 -0.23
N ASP A 59 -33.37 0.73 -0.69
CA ASP A 59 -34.27 1.70 -1.35
C ASP A 59 -33.59 2.49 -2.49
N GLY A 60 -32.76 1.80 -3.28
CA GLY A 60 -32.02 2.38 -4.41
C GLY A 60 -30.78 3.21 -4.01
N LYS A 61 -30.55 3.43 -2.71
CA LYS A 61 -29.33 4.09 -2.22
C LYS A 61 -28.21 3.06 -2.08
N VAL A 62 -27.07 3.34 -2.72
CA VAL A 62 -25.84 2.55 -2.54
C VAL A 62 -25.32 2.71 -1.12
N LEU A 63 -25.09 1.58 -0.45
CA LEU A 63 -24.55 1.49 0.90
C LEU A 63 -23.11 0.97 0.90
N HIS A 64 -22.78 0.07 -0.02
CA HIS A 64 -21.44 -0.48 -0.20
C HIS A 64 -21.22 -0.84 -1.66
N THR A 65 -20.00 -0.65 -2.14
CA THR A 65 -19.51 -1.17 -3.42
C THR A 65 -18.22 -1.90 -3.15
N GLN A 66 -18.10 -3.12 -3.66
CA GLN A 66 -16.93 -3.96 -3.53
C GLN A 66 -16.43 -4.35 -4.93
N ASP A 67 -15.19 -4.02 -5.20
CA ASP A 67 -14.43 -4.34 -6.41
C ASP A 67 -12.98 -4.53 -5.95
N SER A 68 -12.48 -5.76 -6.00
CA SER A 68 -11.18 -6.12 -5.49
C SER A 68 -10.21 -6.27 -6.66
N PRO A 69 -8.90 -6.04 -6.46
CA PRO A 69 -7.86 -6.16 -7.48
C PRO A 69 -7.50 -7.63 -7.78
N ASN A 70 -8.50 -8.51 -7.90
CA ASN A 70 -8.38 -9.93 -8.18
C ASN A 70 -8.64 -10.24 -9.67
N GLY A 71 -9.11 -9.25 -10.44
CA GLY A 71 -9.38 -9.39 -11.87
C GLY A 71 -10.52 -10.37 -12.13
N THR A 72 -10.38 -11.21 -13.14
CA THR A 72 -11.46 -12.13 -13.55
C THR A 72 -11.68 -13.33 -12.62
N ASP A 73 -10.80 -13.56 -11.65
CA ASP A 73 -10.80 -14.76 -10.82
C ASP A 73 -10.39 -14.46 -9.37
N GLY A 74 -11.36 -14.53 -8.48
CA GLY A 74 -11.13 -14.28 -7.05
C GLY A 74 -12.40 -13.88 -6.33
N PRO A 75 -12.34 -13.72 -5.00
CA PRO A 75 -13.51 -13.36 -4.23
C PRO A 75 -13.69 -11.84 -4.14
N GLU A 76 -14.92 -11.38 -4.35
CA GLU A 76 -15.43 -10.14 -3.80
C GLU A 76 -16.07 -10.43 -2.44
N LYS A 77 -15.43 -9.96 -1.37
CA LYS A 77 -15.84 -10.24 0.01
C LYS A 77 -15.90 -8.98 0.84
N PHE A 78 -16.99 -8.82 1.61
CA PHE A 78 -17.12 -7.73 2.57
C PHE A 78 -18.10 -8.12 3.68
N ASP A 79 -17.91 -7.46 4.83
CA ASP A 79 -18.79 -7.60 5.97
C ASP A 79 -19.74 -6.41 6.06
N PHE A 80 -20.99 -6.65 6.44
CA PHE A 80 -21.99 -5.61 6.54
C PHE A 80 -22.85 -5.77 7.79
N THR A 81 -22.99 -4.68 8.55
CA THR A 81 -23.90 -4.60 9.71
C THR A 81 -24.99 -3.57 9.41
N PRO A 82 -26.25 -3.99 9.16
CA PRO A 82 -27.33 -3.08 8.81
C PRO A 82 -27.67 -2.10 9.92
N SER A 83 -27.86 -0.82 9.59
CA SER A 83 -28.41 0.19 10.51
C SER A 83 -29.93 0.08 10.71
N THR A 84 -30.62 -0.60 9.79
CA THR A 84 -32.07 -0.79 9.74
C THR A 84 -32.40 -2.21 9.31
N SER A 85 -33.51 -2.77 9.79
CA SER A 85 -34.01 -4.05 9.29
C SER A 85 -34.81 -3.82 8.02
N GLY A 86 -34.67 -4.69 7.02
CA GLY A 86 -35.45 -4.56 5.80
C GLY A 86 -34.98 -5.41 4.64
N SER A 87 -35.59 -5.15 3.48
CA SER A 87 -35.22 -5.75 2.19
C SER A 87 -34.09 -4.95 1.55
N TYR A 88 -32.92 -5.54 1.46
CA TYR A 88 -31.76 -4.99 0.75
C TYR A 88 -31.71 -5.57 -0.66
N THR A 89 -31.00 -4.89 -1.54
CA THR A 89 -30.69 -5.36 -2.89
C THR A 89 -29.18 -5.55 -3.04
N LEU A 90 -28.75 -6.77 -3.35
CA LEU A 90 -27.38 -7.07 -3.74
C LEU A 90 -27.32 -7.14 -5.27
N ILE A 91 -26.57 -6.25 -5.89
CA ILE A 91 -26.37 -6.20 -7.34
C ILE A 91 -24.98 -6.75 -7.63
N ILE A 92 -24.89 -7.65 -8.61
CA ILE A 92 -23.64 -8.14 -9.16
C ILE A 92 -23.65 -7.79 -10.64
N GLU A 93 -22.67 -7.00 -11.05
CA GLU A 93 -22.56 -6.54 -12.43
C GLU A 93 -21.11 -6.55 -12.90
N ARG A 94 -20.92 -6.79 -14.19
CA ARG A 94 -19.61 -6.83 -14.82
C ARG A 94 -18.94 -5.45 -14.71
N LEU A 95 -17.68 -5.41 -14.29
CA LEU A 95 -16.88 -4.18 -14.28
C LEU A 95 -16.69 -3.65 -15.71
N ASN A 96 -16.90 -2.36 -15.93
CA ASN A 96 -16.90 -1.78 -17.28
C ASN A 96 -15.49 -1.50 -17.81
N GLU A 97 -14.79 -2.55 -18.21
CA GLU A 97 -13.46 -2.46 -18.81
C GLU A 97 -13.39 -3.16 -20.17
N SER A 98 -12.49 -2.73 -21.05
CA SER A 98 -12.36 -3.28 -22.40
C SER A 98 -11.79 -4.70 -22.42
N THR A 99 -10.99 -5.05 -21.42
CA THR A 99 -10.31 -6.35 -21.26
C THR A 99 -11.17 -7.40 -20.56
N ASN A 100 -12.24 -6.99 -19.87
CA ASN A 100 -13.09 -7.88 -19.11
C ASN A 100 -13.98 -8.73 -20.05
N PRO A 101 -14.08 -10.06 -19.88
CA PRO A 101 -14.91 -10.92 -20.73
C PRO A 101 -16.38 -10.46 -20.81
N GLU A 102 -17.06 -10.69 -21.95
CA GLU A 102 -18.46 -10.29 -22.12
C GLU A 102 -19.43 -11.04 -21.20
N SER A 103 -19.05 -12.23 -20.77
CA SER A 103 -19.80 -13.04 -19.82
C SER A 103 -18.88 -13.95 -19.02
N GLY A 104 -19.34 -14.34 -17.84
CA GLY A 104 -18.71 -15.37 -17.02
C GLY A 104 -19.64 -15.79 -15.90
N LYS A 105 -19.08 -16.44 -14.88
CA LYS A 105 -19.86 -17.01 -13.79
C LYS A 105 -19.41 -16.49 -12.44
N VAL A 106 -20.35 -16.46 -11.50
CA VAL A 106 -20.05 -16.22 -10.10
C VAL A 106 -20.75 -17.25 -9.21
N SER A 107 -20.22 -17.44 -8.01
CA SER A 107 -20.93 -18.09 -6.91
C SER A 107 -21.19 -17.09 -5.79
N VAL A 108 -22.40 -17.04 -5.24
CA VAL A 108 -22.85 -16.04 -4.27
C VAL A 108 -23.28 -16.71 -2.97
N GLN A 109 -22.82 -16.16 -1.85
CA GLN A 109 -23.26 -16.58 -0.53
C GLN A 109 -23.29 -15.41 0.45
N VAL A 110 -24.39 -15.33 1.22
CA VAL A 110 -24.52 -14.38 2.33
C VAL A 110 -24.75 -15.18 3.61
N LYS A 111 -23.91 -14.98 4.63
CA LYS A 111 -23.96 -15.72 5.90
C LYS A 111 -24.06 -14.76 7.07
N LYS A 112 -24.83 -15.14 8.09
CA LYS A 112 -24.76 -14.50 9.41
C LYS A 112 -23.45 -14.88 10.09
N TYR A 113 -22.86 -13.99 10.86
CA TYR A 113 -21.86 -14.41 11.82
C TYR A 113 -22.50 -15.30 12.88
N THR A 114 -21.79 -16.36 13.24
CA THR A 114 -22.12 -17.20 14.38
C THR A 114 -21.70 -16.52 15.68
N LYS A 115 -22.32 -16.93 16.80
CA LYS A 115 -21.94 -16.44 18.12
C LYS A 115 -20.45 -16.68 18.42
N ALA A 116 -19.94 -17.87 18.08
CA ALA A 116 -18.53 -18.22 18.28
C ALA A 116 -17.57 -17.33 17.48
N GLU A 117 -17.93 -16.97 16.24
CA GLU A 117 -17.12 -16.04 15.44
C GLU A 117 -17.10 -14.64 16.06
N LEU A 118 -18.25 -14.13 16.53
CA LEU A 118 -18.31 -12.83 17.21
C LEU A 118 -17.52 -12.81 18.52
N GLU A 119 -17.60 -13.89 19.30
CA GLU A 119 -16.80 -14.05 20.52
C GLU A 119 -15.31 -14.13 20.21
N ARG A 120 -14.90 -14.81 19.13
CA ARG A 120 -13.51 -14.83 18.66
C ARG A 120 -13.04 -13.44 18.27
N ILE A 121 -13.81 -12.68 17.49
CA ILE A 121 -13.47 -11.31 17.08
C ILE A 121 -13.32 -10.41 18.31
N ALA A 122 -14.28 -10.47 19.24
CA ALA A 122 -14.23 -9.68 20.47
C ALA A 122 -13.01 -10.02 21.33
N ARG A 123 -12.64 -11.31 21.41
CA ARG A 123 -11.45 -11.77 22.12
C ARG A 123 -10.17 -11.24 21.47
N ILE A 124 -10.01 -11.42 20.15
CA ILE A 124 -8.84 -10.93 19.41
C ILE A 124 -8.69 -9.42 19.60
N LYS A 125 -9.78 -8.66 19.44
CA LYS A 125 -9.74 -7.21 19.66
C LYS A 125 -9.19 -6.88 21.04
N LYS A 126 -9.68 -7.55 22.10
CA LYS A 126 -9.20 -7.36 23.47
C LYS A 126 -7.73 -7.74 23.64
N GLU A 127 -7.26 -8.80 22.98
CA GLU A 127 -5.86 -9.24 23.01
C GLU A 127 -4.92 -8.23 22.32
N LEU A 128 -5.39 -7.55 21.26
CA LEU A 128 -4.62 -6.56 20.52
C LEU A 128 -4.62 -5.15 21.13
N GLU A 129 -5.55 -4.83 22.04
CA GLU A 129 -5.65 -3.52 22.70
C GLU A 129 -4.31 -2.99 23.27
N PRO A 130 -3.47 -3.79 23.97
CA PRO A 130 -2.19 -3.31 24.47
C PRO A 130 -1.21 -2.93 23.35
N GLU A 131 -1.17 -3.72 22.27
CA GLU A 131 -0.30 -3.45 21.12
C GLU A 131 -0.78 -2.20 20.37
N ASN A 132 -2.08 -2.09 20.10
CA ASN A 132 -2.68 -0.95 19.40
C ASN A 132 -2.46 0.39 20.12
N LYS A 133 -2.21 0.36 21.44
CA LYS A 133 -1.87 1.56 22.23
C LYS A 133 -0.42 2.03 22.07
N LYS A 134 0.49 1.19 21.61
CA LYS A 134 1.90 1.55 21.40
C LYS A 134 2.07 2.57 20.27
N HIS A 135 3.22 3.22 20.25
CA HIS A 135 3.66 4.05 19.13
C HIS A 135 4.24 3.24 17.98
N VAL A 136 4.83 2.08 18.30
CA VAL A 136 5.42 1.15 17.34
C VAL A 136 4.75 -0.21 17.49
N LEU A 137 4.12 -0.69 16.42
CA LEU A 137 3.37 -1.95 16.37
C LEU A 137 4.20 -2.98 15.61
N THR A 138 4.41 -4.15 16.21
CA THR A 138 5.29 -5.22 15.67
C THR A 138 4.74 -6.64 15.86
N VAL A 139 3.67 -6.83 16.64
CA VAL A 139 3.09 -8.18 16.87
C VAL A 139 2.64 -8.88 15.57
N ASP A 140 2.29 -8.11 14.55
CA ASP A 140 1.90 -8.64 13.24
C ASP A 140 3.02 -9.42 12.54
N ILE A 141 4.30 -9.15 12.89
CA ILE A 141 5.43 -9.97 12.45
C ILE A 141 5.31 -11.40 12.99
N ASP A 142 4.91 -11.57 14.25
CA ASP A 142 4.71 -12.89 14.85
C ASP A 142 3.52 -13.61 14.22
N HIS A 143 2.40 -12.90 14.08
CA HIS A 143 1.20 -13.44 13.46
C HIS A 143 1.45 -13.94 12.03
N PHE A 144 2.24 -13.19 11.25
CA PHE A 144 2.64 -13.65 9.91
C PHE A 144 3.46 -14.93 9.96
N TRP A 145 4.50 -14.99 10.79
CA TRP A 145 5.38 -16.16 10.82
C TRP A 145 4.70 -17.41 11.39
N GLU A 146 3.79 -17.25 12.36
CA GLU A 146 2.88 -18.33 12.79
C GLU A 146 2.03 -18.85 11.62
N ALA A 147 1.47 -17.94 10.82
CA ALA A 147 0.67 -18.32 9.66
C ALA A 147 1.51 -18.98 8.56
N PHE A 148 2.72 -18.48 8.32
CA PHE A 148 3.69 -19.03 7.38
C PHE A 148 4.07 -20.47 7.76
N ASP A 149 4.40 -20.71 9.03
CA ASP A 149 4.77 -22.04 9.52
C ASP A 149 3.59 -23.03 9.42
N ALA A 150 2.36 -22.58 9.66
CA ALA A 150 1.16 -23.40 9.52
C ALA A 150 0.92 -23.90 8.08
N LEU A 151 1.45 -23.20 7.06
CA LEU A 151 1.32 -23.60 5.66
C LEU A 151 1.91 -24.98 5.38
N ALA A 152 2.94 -25.41 6.13
CA ALA A 152 3.56 -26.73 5.97
C ALA A 152 2.59 -27.90 6.20
N THR A 153 1.49 -27.66 6.93
CA THR A 153 0.47 -28.67 7.26
C THR A 153 -0.80 -28.57 6.40
N CYS A 154 -0.91 -27.53 5.57
CA CYS A 154 -2.05 -27.29 4.71
C CYS A 154 -2.05 -28.28 3.52
N LYS A 155 -3.21 -28.87 3.21
CA LYS A 155 -3.34 -29.88 2.15
C LYS A 155 -3.90 -29.29 0.86
N THR A 156 -4.75 -28.27 0.99
CA THR A 156 -5.40 -27.59 -0.12
C THR A 156 -5.05 -26.11 -0.15
N ARG A 157 -5.23 -25.46 -1.31
CA ARG A 157 -5.10 -24.01 -1.43
C ARG A 157 -6.05 -23.27 -0.47
N ASN A 158 -7.25 -23.81 -0.25
CA ASN A 158 -8.21 -23.23 0.68
C ASN A 158 -7.73 -23.36 2.13
N ASP A 159 -7.06 -24.45 2.50
CA ASP A 159 -6.44 -24.59 3.82
C ASP A 159 -5.39 -23.49 4.02
N SER A 160 -4.53 -23.25 3.02
CA SER A 160 -3.52 -22.19 3.06
C SER A 160 -4.13 -20.80 3.18
N ILE A 161 -5.19 -20.51 2.42
CA ILE A 161 -5.91 -19.23 2.49
C ILE A 161 -6.51 -19.05 3.88
N ASN A 162 -7.16 -20.09 4.41
CA ASN A 162 -7.75 -20.06 5.74
C ASN A 162 -6.68 -19.89 6.83
N ALA A 163 -5.52 -20.51 6.70
CA ALA A 163 -4.40 -20.35 7.63
C ALA A 163 -3.92 -18.88 7.66
N ILE A 164 -3.63 -18.27 6.49
CA ILE A 164 -3.24 -16.86 6.44
C ILE A 164 -4.36 -15.95 6.97
N GLN A 165 -5.61 -16.17 6.54
CA GLN A 165 -6.73 -15.35 6.98
C GLN A 165 -6.89 -15.41 8.50
N THR A 166 -6.90 -16.60 9.09
CA THR A 166 -7.27 -16.75 10.51
C THR A 166 -6.13 -16.52 11.49
N ILE A 167 -4.89 -16.83 11.10
CA ILE A 167 -3.71 -16.74 11.97
C ILE A 167 -3.04 -15.37 11.84
N TYR A 168 -3.12 -14.73 10.66
CA TYR A 168 -2.52 -13.43 10.40
C TYR A 168 -3.57 -12.31 10.27
N LEU A 169 -4.38 -12.31 9.22
CA LEU A 169 -5.19 -11.12 8.87
C LEU A 169 -6.35 -10.85 9.84
N ASP A 170 -7.00 -11.90 10.37
CA ASP A 170 -8.03 -11.77 11.40
C ASP A 170 -7.46 -11.26 12.74
N ARG A 171 -6.14 -11.38 12.92
CA ARG A 171 -5.38 -10.92 14.09
C ARG A 171 -4.59 -9.64 13.81
N ALA A 172 -4.95 -8.93 12.74
CA ALA A 172 -4.30 -7.69 12.37
C ALA A 172 -4.48 -6.61 13.44
N THR A 173 -3.38 -5.94 13.79
CA THR A 173 -3.46 -4.68 14.53
C THR A 173 -4.16 -3.58 13.73
N ASP A 174 -4.49 -2.47 14.38
CA ASP A 174 -5.09 -1.31 13.71
C ASP A 174 -4.20 -0.79 12.56
N GLY A 175 -2.86 -0.89 12.71
CA GLY A 175 -1.91 -0.53 11.68
C GLY A 175 -1.93 -1.49 10.48
N LEU A 176 -1.98 -2.80 10.71
CA LEU A 176 -2.09 -3.77 9.61
C LEU A 176 -3.45 -3.68 8.92
N ILE A 177 -4.54 -3.36 9.62
CA ILE A 177 -5.85 -3.09 8.99
C ILE A 177 -5.74 -1.94 7.98
N ASP A 178 -5.09 -0.84 8.38
CA ASP A 178 -4.83 0.29 7.48
C ASP A 178 -3.95 -0.13 6.29
N PHE A 179 -2.93 -0.98 6.54
CA PHE A 179 -2.05 -1.48 5.50
C PHE A 179 -2.75 -2.38 4.49
N MET A 180 -3.61 -3.27 4.98
CA MET A 180 -4.46 -4.13 4.15
C MET A 180 -5.34 -3.30 3.22
N ARG A 181 -5.87 -2.16 3.68
CA ARG A 181 -6.66 -1.25 2.84
C ARG A 181 -5.80 -0.54 1.80
N VAL A 182 -4.66 0.03 2.20
CA VAL A 182 -3.79 0.85 1.32
C VAL A 182 -3.05 0.03 0.27
N ARG A 183 -2.81 -1.26 0.53
CA ARG A 183 -2.09 -2.17 -0.38
C ARG A 183 -2.90 -3.39 -0.82
N GLU A 184 -4.18 -3.41 -0.48
CA GLU A 184 -5.14 -4.45 -0.86
C GLU A 184 -4.62 -5.86 -0.53
N LEU A 185 -4.16 -6.02 0.70
CA LEU A 185 -3.52 -7.26 1.17
C LEU A 185 -4.60 -8.29 1.51
N THR A 186 -4.59 -9.41 0.78
CA THR A 186 -5.56 -10.50 0.95
C THR A 186 -4.85 -11.83 1.14
N ALA A 187 -5.48 -12.74 1.88
CA ALA A 187 -4.93 -14.08 2.14
C ALA A 187 -4.58 -14.83 0.83
N GLU A 188 -5.37 -14.62 -0.22
CA GLU A 188 -5.15 -15.17 -1.55
C GLU A 188 -3.85 -14.65 -2.19
N LYS A 189 -3.58 -13.34 -2.09
CA LYS A 189 -2.33 -12.73 -2.57
C LYS A 189 -1.13 -13.24 -1.78
N TYR A 190 -1.25 -13.39 -0.46
CA TYR A 190 -0.20 -13.98 0.39
C TYR A 190 0.14 -15.41 -0.01
N VAL A 191 -0.86 -16.29 -0.15
CA VAL A 191 -0.63 -17.68 -0.57
C VAL A 191 0.04 -17.74 -1.95
N ASN A 192 -0.36 -16.86 -2.87
CA ASN A 192 0.22 -16.79 -4.20
C ASN A 192 1.70 -16.35 -4.15
N ILE A 193 2.03 -15.29 -3.41
CA ILE A 193 3.40 -14.77 -3.37
C ILE A 193 4.34 -15.67 -2.56
N ILE A 194 3.89 -16.25 -1.44
CA ILE A 194 4.68 -17.19 -0.64
C ILE A 194 5.03 -18.43 -1.46
N ARG A 195 4.09 -18.94 -2.25
CA ARG A 195 4.36 -20.06 -3.18
C ARG A 195 5.37 -19.69 -4.27
N LYS A 196 5.40 -18.42 -4.70
CA LYS A 196 6.30 -17.93 -5.75
C LYS A 196 7.72 -17.63 -5.22
N LEU A 197 7.82 -17.17 -3.97
CA LEU A 197 9.06 -16.69 -3.34
C LEU A 197 9.41 -17.42 -2.01
N PRO A 198 9.32 -18.77 -1.93
CA PRO A 198 9.51 -19.47 -0.66
C PRO A 198 10.93 -19.30 -0.08
N LYS A 199 11.99 -19.24 -0.91
CA LYS A 199 13.36 -19.08 -0.42
C LYS A 199 13.61 -17.67 0.10
N TYR A 200 13.05 -16.66 -0.55
CA TYR A 200 13.11 -15.28 -0.08
C TYR A 200 12.46 -15.14 1.31
N PHE A 201 11.22 -15.62 1.49
CA PHE A 201 10.56 -15.55 2.80
C PHE A 201 11.34 -16.33 3.87
N ALA A 202 11.82 -17.54 3.55
CA ALA A 202 12.61 -18.32 4.49
C ALA A 202 13.90 -17.59 4.92
N SER A 203 14.60 -16.94 3.99
CA SER A 203 15.87 -16.26 4.28
C SER A 203 15.69 -14.90 4.96
N VAL A 204 14.64 -14.14 4.66
CA VAL A 204 14.42 -12.80 5.26
C VAL A 204 13.90 -12.84 6.69
N ARG A 205 13.33 -13.97 7.14
CA ARG A 205 12.68 -14.11 8.46
C ARG A 205 13.48 -13.54 9.63
N ALA A 206 14.74 -13.91 9.76
CA ALA A 206 15.58 -13.45 10.87
C ALA A 206 15.75 -11.92 10.90
N ASN A 207 15.80 -11.27 9.73
CA ASN A 207 15.94 -9.83 9.62
C ASN A 207 14.66 -9.10 10.05
N THR A 208 13.50 -9.67 9.74
CA THR A 208 12.21 -9.04 10.07
C THR A 208 11.99 -8.89 11.57
N TYR A 209 12.54 -9.77 12.40
CA TYR A 209 12.44 -9.66 13.86
C TYR A 209 13.26 -8.50 14.45
N LYS A 210 14.19 -7.91 13.70
CA LYS A 210 15.00 -6.78 14.18
C LYS A 210 14.17 -5.55 14.50
N VAL A 211 13.01 -5.37 13.86
CA VAL A 211 12.11 -4.24 14.11
C VAL A 211 11.56 -4.21 15.54
N LYS A 212 11.59 -5.33 16.26
CA LYS A 212 11.13 -5.39 17.66
C LYS A 212 12.02 -4.63 18.63
N ALA A 213 13.23 -4.26 18.21
CA ALA A 213 14.20 -3.56 19.05
C ALA A 213 14.41 -2.09 18.63
N VAL A 214 13.66 -1.56 17.65
CA VAL A 214 13.90 -0.22 17.10
C VAL A 214 13.03 0.88 17.69
N GLU A 215 12.23 0.61 18.73
CA GLU A 215 11.34 1.61 19.31
C GLU A 215 12.10 2.85 19.80
N ASP A 216 13.23 2.66 20.48
CA ASP A 216 14.09 3.75 20.91
C ASP A 216 14.71 4.51 19.74
N ASP A 217 15.14 3.81 18.67
CA ASP A 217 15.65 4.44 17.44
C ASP A 217 14.59 5.33 16.76
N ILE A 218 13.33 4.88 16.74
CA ILE A 218 12.21 5.62 16.17
C ILE A 218 11.88 6.85 17.03
N ASN A 219 11.89 6.71 18.35
CA ASN A 219 11.68 7.84 19.26
C ASN A 219 12.77 8.91 19.08
N GLN A 220 14.04 8.50 18.93
CA GLN A 220 15.14 9.41 18.63
C GLN A 220 14.97 10.09 17.26
N LEU A 221 14.50 9.35 16.25
CA LEU A 221 14.18 9.92 14.95
C LEU A 221 13.08 10.98 15.04
N PHE A 222 12.01 10.72 15.81
CA PHE A 222 10.93 11.69 16.00
C PHE A 222 11.40 12.95 16.73
N ASN A 223 12.24 12.82 17.75
CA ASN A 223 12.88 13.97 18.38
C ASN A 223 13.70 14.77 17.36
N LYS A 224 14.43 14.09 16.47
CA LYS A 224 15.20 14.77 15.43
C LYS A 224 14.32 15.54 14.44
N PHE A 225 13.18 14.97 14.04
CA PHE A 225 12.21 15.69 13.23
C PHE A 225 11.68 16.94 13.94
N GLN A 226 11.32 16.85 15.22
CA GLN A 226 10.84 18.01 15.98
C GLN A 226 11.88 19.14 16.07
N GLU A 227 13.17 18.81 16.16
CA GLU A 227 14.26 19.80 16.15
C GLU A 227 14.34 20.57 14.82
N ILE A 228 14.30 19.86 13.69
CA ILE A 228 14.53 20.46 12.37
C ILE A 228 13.25 20.99 11.71
N TYR A 229 12.09 20.50 12.13
CA TYR A 229 10.78 20.81 11.59
C TYR A 229 9.77 20.99 12.73
N PRO A 230 9.57 22.22 13.24
CA PRO A 230 8.70 22.49 14.39
C PRO A 230 7.25 22.06 14.23
N ASN A 231 6.75 21.95 12.99
CA ASN A 231 5.38 21.53 12.68
C ASN A 231 5.19 20.00 12.70
N PHE A 232 6.23 19.21 13.02
CA PHE A 232 6.19 17.76 12.98
C PHE A 232 5.10 17.18 13.90
N LYS A 233 4.23 16.36 13.32
CA LYS A 233 3.22 15.59 14.04
C LYS A 233 3.54 14.10 13.90
N PRO A 234 3.97 13.40 14.97
CA PRO A 234 4.35 12.00 14.88
C PRO A 234 3.15 11.12 14.59
N PHE A 235 3.31 10.23 13.63
CA PHE A 235 2.36 9.14 13.35
C PHE A 235 2.83 7.89 14.11
N LYS A 236 1.93 6.93 14.30
CA LYS A 236 2.34 5.60 14.78
C LYS A 236 3.07 4.85 13.67
N VAL A 237 3.96 3.95 14.02
CA VAL A 237 4.68 3.10 13.05
C VAL A 237 4.16 1.67 13.15
N CYS A 238 3.72 1.11 12.04
CA CYS A 238 3.29 -0.28 11.95
C CYS A 238 4.29 -1.08 11.10
N PHE A 239 4.90 -2.09 11.71
CA PHE A 239 5.71 -3.08 11.02
C PHE A 239 4.88 -4.35 10.81
N ALA A 240 4.68 -4.70 9.54
CA ALA A 240 4.00 -5.93 9.16
C ALA A 240 4.71 -6.57 7.96
N ILE A 241 4.40 -7.84 7.69
CA ILE A 241 4.89 -8.52 6.49
C ILE A 241 3.86 -8.36 5.37
N GLY A 242 4.29 -7.76 4.27
CA GLY A 242 3.50 -7.55 3.08
C GLY A 242 3.62 -8.69 2.07
N ILE A 243 3.24 -8.39 0.83
CA ILE A 243 3.36 -9.29 -0.32
C ILE A 243 4.56 -8.91 -1.21
N VAL A 244 5.63 -8.38 -0.61
CA VAL A 244 6.87 -8.00 -1.29
C VAL A 244 6.68 -6.93 -2.36
N ASN A 245 5.70 -6.03 -2.19
CA ASN A 245 5.34 -4.99 -3.16
C ASN A 245 5.61 -3.55 -2.68
N THR A 246 5.98 -3.36 -1.41
CA THR A 246 6.13 -2.01 -0.84
C THR A 246 7.15 -2.05 0.29
N GLY A 247 8.07 -1.09 0.31
CA GLY A 247 8.99 -0.88 1.44
C GLY A 247 8.31 -0.13 2.58
N GLY A 248 7.67 0.98 2.24
CA GLY A 248 6.86 1.80 3.13
C GLY A 248 5.64 2.39 2.40
N THR A 249 4.71 2.94 3.17
CA THR A 249 3.59 3.80 2.75
C THR A 249 3.00 4.48 3.97
N VAL A 250 2.01 5.34 3.77
CA VAL A 250 1.29 6.03 4.86
C VAL A 250 -0.22 5.83 4.79
N SER A 251 -0.87 5.94 5.96
CA SER A 251 -2.31 6.20 6.11
C SER A 251 -2.52 7.56 6.79
N ASP A 252 -3.75 7.88 7.21
CA ASP A 252 -4.05 9.08 8.00
C ASP A 252 -3.53 9.02 9.46
N LYS A 253 -3.08 7.84 9.91
CA LYS A 253 -2.66 7.60 11.31
C LYS A 253 -1.32 6.87 11.45
N TYR A 254 -0.91 6.14 10.41
CA TYR A 254 0.24 5.26 10.47
C TYR A 254 1.24 5.51 9.35
N VAL A 255 2.52 5.41 9.71
CA VAL A 255 3.57 4.96 8.80
C VAL A 255 3.51 3.44 8.75
N LEU A 256 3.38 2.87 7.56
CA LEU A 256 3.14 1.46 7.31
C LEU A 256 4.34 0.85 6.60
N ILE A 257 5.05 -0.07 7.26
CA ILE A 257 6.31 -0.61 6.76
C ILE A 257 6.15 -2.07 6.34
N GLY A 258 6.41 -2.34 5.06
CA GLY A 258 6.62 -3.68 4.53
C GLY A 258 7.98 -4.19 4.99
N THR A 259 7.96 -4.93 6.08
CA THR A 259 9.17 -5.26 6.84
C THR A 259 10.08 -6.20 6.07
N GLU A 260 9.53 -7.10 5.27
CA GLU A 260 10.27 -8.00 4.40
C GLU A 260 11.10 -7.24 3.35
N VAL A 261 10.52 -6.20 2.73
CA VAL A 261 11.23 -5.37 1.74
C VAL A 261 12.28 -4.50 2.43
N THR A 262 11.89 -3.81 3.50
CA THR A 262 12.78 -2.89 4.25
C THR A 262 13.99 -3.61 4.85
N THR A 263 13.81 -4.84 5.32
CA THR A 263 14.86 -5.64 5.97
C THR A 263 15.53 -6.66 5.04
N SER A 264 15.22 -6.64 3.74
CA SER A 264 15.96 -7.40 2.74
C SER A 264 17.38 -6.85 2.58
N THR A 265 18.37 -7.69 2.29
CA THR A 265 19.77 -7.27 2.10
C THR A 265 20.44 -8.16 1.05
N ARG A 266 21.69 -7.86 0.68
CA ARG A 266 22.51 -8.75 -0.17
C ARG A 266 22.74 -10.16 0.40
N GLU A 267 22.45 -10.38 1.68
CA GLU A 267 22.60 -11.68 2.34
C GLU A 267 21.33 -12.56 2.24
N ILE A 268 20.22 -12.00 1.76
CA ILE A 268 18.96 -12.72 1.56
C ILE A 268 19.02 -13.52 0.25
N ASP A 269 18.33 -14.66 0.20
CA ASP A 269 18.21 -15.46 -1.02
C ASP A 269 17.29 -14.73 -2.02
N LEU A 270 17.89 -14.06 -2.98
CA LEU A 270 17.22 -13.32 -4.05
C LEU A 270 17.19 -14.09 -5.38
N SER A 271 17.52 -15.39 -5.37
CA SER A 271 17.57 -16.20 -6.59
C SER A 271 16.23 -16.26 -7.34
N GLU A 272 15.11 -16.14 -6.61
CA GLU A 272 13.75 -16.19 -7.15
C GLU A 272 13.34 -14.89 -7.87
N PHE A 273 14.18 -13.84 -7.83
CA PHE A 273 13.97 -12.57 -8.53
C PHE A 273 14.67 -12.49 -9.89
N ASN A 274 15.38 -13.55 -10.32
CA ASN A 274 15.95 -13.69 -11.66
C ASN A 274 16.79 -12.48 -12.12
N ASN A 275 17.59 -11.88 -11.22
CA ASN A 275 18.40 -10.68 -11.48
C ASN A 275 17.60 -9.45 -12.00
N SER A 276 16.29 -9.39 -11.72
CA SER A 276 15.46 -8.22 -12.03
C SER A 276 15.95 -6.96 -11.31
N ALA A 277 15.59 -5.79 -11.84
CA ALA A 277 15.89 -4.51 -11.20
C ALA A 277 15.37 -4.45 -9.76
N TYR A 278 14.18 -5.01 -9.52
CA TYR A 278 13.60 -5.10 -8.18
C TYR A 278 14.42 -6.01 -7.24
N GLY A 279 14.86 -7.19 -7.72
CA GLY A 279 15.77 -8.05 -6.96
C GLY A 279 17.09 -7.36 -6.61
N LYS A 280 17.65 -6.56 -7.53
CA LYS A 280 18.86 -5.76 -7.26
C LYS A 280 18.63 -4.69 -6.20
N MET A 281 17.45 -4.07 -6.16
CA MET A 281 17.08 -3.12 -5.10
C MET A 281 16.99 -3.83 -3.73
N LEU A 282 16.38 -5.02 -3.69
CA LEU A 282 16.25 -5.81 -2.45
C LEU A 282 17.60 -6.28 -1.88
N ALA A 283 18.64 -6.39 -2.70
CA ALA A 283 19.99 -6.76 -2.30
C ALA A 283 20.74 -5.67 -1.50
N GLY A 284 20.06 -4.61 -1.03
CA GLY A 284 20.69 -3.45 -0.39
C GLY A 284 21.58 -3.73 0.84
N ASP A 285 21.96 -2.65 1.53
CA ASP A 285 22.93 -2.70 2.65
C ASP A 285 22.56 -3.68 3.78
N THR A 286 23.54 -4.15 4.54
CA THR A 286 23.37 -5.09 5.66
C THR A 286 23.13 -4.42 7.01
N ASN A 287 23.27 -3.10 7.12
CA ASN A 287 22.93 -2.34 8.32
C ASN A 287 21.41 -2.15 8.44
N LEU A 288 20.74 -3.17 8.99
CA LEU A 288 19.28 -3.22 9.13
C LEU A 288 18.71 -2.06 9.95
N VAL A 289 19.36 -1.67 11.06
CA VAL A 289 18.87 -0.57 11.90
C VAL A 289 18.87 0.74 11.11
N GLN A 290 19.95 1.03 10.38
CA GLN A 290 19.99 2.23 9.54
C GLN A 290 18.95 2.16 8.42
N LYS A 291 18.75 1.00 7.79
CA LYS A 291 17.71 0.83 6.76
C LYS A 291 16.30 1.09 7.30
N ILE A 292 15.98 0.57 8.48
CA ILE A 292 14.70 0.79 9.15
C ILE A 292 14.53 2.29 9.45
N ARG A 293 15.56 2.95 10.03
CA ARG A 293 15.52 4.39 10.31
C ARG A 293 15.30 5.21 9.03
N ASN A 294 16.03 4.91 7.96
CA ASN A 294 15.91 5.59 6.68
C ASN A 294 14.50 5.44 6.09
N MET A 295 13.94 4.23 6.10
CA MET A 295 12.60 3.97 5.58
C MET A 295 11.53 4.69 6.42
N VAL A 296 11.57 4.58 7.74
CA VAL A 296 10.61 5.27 8.61
C VAL A 296 10.71 6.78 8.44
N ALA A 297 11.92 7.33 8.29
CA ALA A 297 12.12 8.75 8.07
C ALA A 297 11.54 9.22 6.73
N HIS A 298 11.77 8.48 5.65
CA HIS A 298 11.20 8.75 4.34
C HIS A 298 9.66 8.84 4.42
N GLU A 299 9.02 7.81 4.97
CA GLU A 299 7.56 7.78 5.10
C GLU A 299 7.02 8.84 6.07
N CYS A 300 7.77 9.16 7.12
CA CYS A 300 7.41 10.25 8.01
C CYS A 300 7.30 11.57 7.25
N VAL A 301 8.17 11.86 6.28
CA VAL A 301 8.06 13.08 5.48
C VAL A 301 6.76 13.10 4.67
N HIS A 302 6.36 11.98 4.06
CA HIS A 302 5.07 11.89 3.36
C HIS A 302 3.87 12.21 4.24
N THR A 303 3.90 11.85 5.53
CA THR A 303 2.81 12.19 6.47
C THR A 303 2.70 13.69 6.74
N GLN A 304 3.76 14.45 6.50
CA GLN A 304 3.82 15.91 6.72
C GLN A 304 3.62 16.74 5.44
N GLN A 305 3.76 16.12 4.27
CA GLN A 305 3.63 16.81 2.98
C GLN A 305 2.21 17.32 2.74
N VAL A 306 2.11 18.51 2.14
CA VAL A 306 0.84 19.04 1.65
C VAL A 306 0.39 18.28 0.40
N SER A 307 -0.91 18.01 0.30
CA SER A 307 -1.50 17.20 -0.78
C SER A 307 -2.17 18.00 -1.88
N LYS A 308 -2.24 19.33 -1.73
CA LYS A 308 -2.92 20.25 -2.64
C LYS A 308 -1.97 21.31 -3.15
N TYR A 309 -2.07 21.59 -4.44
CA TYR A 309 -1.39 22.72 -5.05
C TYR A 309 -1.95 24.04 -4.51
N ALA A 310 -1.10 25.08 -4.49
CA ALA A 310 -1.58 26.44 -4.32
C ALA A 310 -2.57 26.79 -5.47
N PRO A 311 -3.59 27.63 -5.24
CA PRO A 311 -4.62 27.92 -6.24
C PRO A 311 -4.09 28.40 -7.60
N GLU A 312 -2.97 29.12 -7.62
CA GLU A 312 -2.36 29.68 -8.82
C GLU A 312 -1.19 28.84 -9.36
N ALA A 313 -0.86 27.71 -8.71
CA ALA A 313 0.27 26.89 -9.11
C ALA A 313 -0.05 26.10 -10.39
N MET A 314 0.93 26.03 -11.28
CA MET A 314 0.84 25.19 -12.47
C MET A 314 0.95 23.71 -12.07
N SER A 315 0.00 22.89 -12.53
CA SER A 315 0.03 21.45 -12.32
C SER A 315 1.04 20.79 -13.26
N CYS A 316 2.21 20.44 -12.71
CA CYS A 316 3.26 19.69 -13.40
C CYS A 316 3.44 18.36 -12.70
N ASN A 317 2.66 17.36 -13.13
CA ASN A 317 2.52 16.09 -12.42
C ASN A 317 3.85 15.36 -12.22
N LEU A 318 4.69 15.27 -13.26
CA LEU A 318 5.99 14.62 -13.12
C LEU A 318 6.90 15.35 -12.11
N LEU A 319 7.06 16.66 -12.24
CA LEU A 319 7.89 17.46 -11.34
C LEU A 319 7.40 17.36 -9.88
N TYR A 320 6.09 17.45 -9.66
CA TYR A 320 5.50 17.31 -8.33
C TYR A 320 5.82 15.95 -7.70
N ASN A 321 5.60 14.85 -8.42
CA ASN A 321 5.88 13.53 -7.86
C ASN A 321 7.39 13.29 -7.66
N VAL A 322 8.24 13.77 -8.57
CA VAL A 322 9.69 13.74 -8.41
C VAL A 322 10.14 14.48 -7.15
N MET A 323 9.60 15.69 -6.91
CA MET A 323 9.85 16.44 -5.68
C MET A 323 9.34 15.68 -4.46
N ARG A 324 8.09 15.20 -4.49
CA ARG A 324 7.51 14.50 -3.34
C ARG A 324 8.35 13.32 -2.88
N GLU A 325 8.82 12.48 -3.79
CA GLU A 325 9.64 11.32 -3.46
C GLU A 325 11.08 11.72 -3.06
N GLY A 326 11.73 12.57 -3.86
CA GLY A 326 13.12 12.95 -3.58
C GLY A 326 13.29 13.85 -2.36
N PHE A 327 12.26 14.61 -1.98
CA PHE A 327 12.27 15.42 -0.77
C PHE A 327 12.21 14.55 0.48
N CYS A 328 11.48 13.44 0.43
CA CYS A 328 11.49 12.41 1.47
C CYS A 328 12.88 11.80 1.63
N ASP A 329 13.57 11.48 0.53
CA ASP A 329 14.96 10.98 0.60
C ASP A 329 15.92 12.01 1.21
N PHE A 330 15.79 13.29 0.83
CA PHE A 330 16.68 14.34 1.32
C PHE A 330 16.47 14.64 2.81
N ILE A 331 15.22 14.87 3.23
CA ILE A 331 14.90 15.12 4.63
C ILE A 331 15.12 13.86 5.48
N GLY A 332 14.85 12.68 4.93
CA GLY A 332 15.19 11.39 5.53
C GLY A 332 16.68 11.28 5.82
N GLU A 333 17.54 11.53 4.84
CA GLU A 333 19.00 11.53 5.04
C GLU A 333 19.43 12.60 6.06
N LEU A 334 18.83 13.79 6.02
CA LEU A 334 19.13 14.87 6.97
C LEU A 334 18.81 14.50 8.42
N THR A 335 17.79 13.67 8.64
CA THR A 335 17.37 13.21 9.98
C THR A 335 18.12 11.98 10.46
N THR A 336 18.41 11.03 9.57
CA THR A 336 19.00 9.73 9.96
C THR A 336 20.50 9.64 9.73
N GLY A 337 21.08 10.54 8.92
CA GLY A 337 22.45 10.48 8.44
C GLY A 337 22.72 9.37 7.43
N GLY A 338 21.68 8.69 6.91
CA GLY A 338 21.81 7.57 5.99
C GLY A 338 21.00 7.76 4.71
N GLN A 339 21.55 7.30 3.59
CA GLN A 339 20.89 7.36 2.29
C GLN A 339 20.10 6.07 2.03
N ILE A 340 18.79 6.19 1.80
CA ILE A 340 17.87 5.08 1.50
C ILE A 340 18.11 4.48 0.11
N ASN A 341 18.48 5.31 -0.88
CA ASN A 341 18.63 4.95 -2.28
C ASN A 341 20.09 5.10 -2.76
N SER A 342 21.03 4.48 -2.06
CA SER A 342 22.48 4.66 -2.31
C SER A 342 22.92 4.30 -3.73
N ILE A 343 22.39 3.22 -4.32
CA ILE A 343 22.69 2.81 -5.70
C ILE A 343 22.21 3.85 -6.72
N VAL A 344 20.98 4.36 -6.53
CA VAL A 344 20.40 5.40 -7.40
C VAL A 344 21.20 6.69 -7.27
N LYS A 345 21.61 7.05 -6.04
CA LYS A 345 22.46 8.21 -5.77
C LYS A 345 23.82 8.12 -6.45
N GLU A 346 24.52 6.98 -6.34
CA GLU A 346 25.84 6.78 -6.96
C GLU A 346 25.77 6.97 -8.49
N TYR A 347 24.82 6.31 -9.14
CA TYR A 347 24.59 6.48 -10.58
C TYR A 347 24.21 7.94 -10.91
N GLY A 348 23.33 8.52 -10.11
CA GLY A 348 22.83 9.88 -10.28
C GLY A 348 23.94 10.93 -10.20
N ASP A 349 24.85 10.82 -9.24
CA ASP A 349 25.97 11.76 -9.06
C ASP A 349 26.91 11.70 -10.29
N ALA A 350 27.08 10.53 -10.90
CA ALA A 350 27.89 10.37 -12.12
C ALA A 350 27.20 10.94 -13.39
N HIS A 351 25.87 10.98 -13.44
CA HIS A 351 25.09 11.36 -14.63
C HIS A 351 24.19 12.60 -14.42
N GLU A 352 24.47 13.41 -13.41
CA GLU A 352 23.55 14.45 -12.90
C GLU A 352 23.08 15.42 -14.00
N LYS A 353 24.01 15.92 -14.83
CA LYS A 353 23.70 16.88 -15.92
C LYS A 353 22.81 16.27 -17.00
N GLU A 354 23.06 15.02 -17.36
CA GLU A 354 22.30 14.29 -18.38
C GLU A 354 20.88 14.04 -17.90
N LEU A 355 20.75 13.51 -16.68
CA LEU A 355 19.46 13.27 -16.03
C LEU A 355 18.63 14.55 -15.91
N TRP A 356 19.25 15.65 -15.50
CA TRP A 356 18.55 16.94 -15.44
C TRP A 356 18.07 17.42 -16.82
N THR A 357 18.92 17.27 -17.84
CA THR A 357 18.60 17.68 -19.22
C THR A 357 17.39 16.91 -19.75
N ASP A 358 17.29 15.62 -19.43
CA ASP A 358 16.16 14.79 -19.86
C ASP A 358 14.90 15.07 -19.06
N LEU A 359 14.98 15.17 -17.71
CA LEU A 359 13.82 15.47 -16.87
C LEU A 359 13.19 16.80 -17.25
N LYS A 360 14.01 17.81 -17.59
CA LYS A 360 13.56 19.15 -17.98
C LYS A 360 12.61 19.15 -19.19
N LYS A 361 12.75 18.18 -20.10
CA LYS A 361 11.89 18.04 -21.29
C LYS A 361 10.50 17.49 -20.94
N GLU A 362 10.35 16.90 -19.75
CA GLU A 362 9.18 16.11 -19.36
C GLU A 362 8.46 16.66 -18.11
N LEU A 363 8.94 17.76 -17.50
CA LEU A 363 8.51 18.24 -16.17
C LEU A 363 6.99 18.25 -15.92
N CYS A 364 6.20 18.61 -16.93
CA CYS A 364 4.75 18.73 -16.83
C CYS A 364 3.99 17.62 -17.59
N ASN A 365 4.67 16.53 -17.95
CA ASN A 365 4.02 15.34 -18.50
C ASN A 365 3.05 14.73 -17.48
N THR A 366 1.95 14.18 -17.98
CA THR A 366 0.98 13.45 -17.15
C THR A 366 1.55 12.15 -16.62
N SER A 367 2.33 11.43 -17.43
CA SER A 367 2.94 10.15 -17.03
C SER A 367 4.23 10.37 -16.25
N THR A 368 4.39 9.63 -15.14
CA THR A 368 5.61 9.60 -14.33
C THR A 368 6.52 8.42 -14.63
N SER A 369 6.07 7.48 -15.46
CA SER A 369 6.64 6.12 -15.53
C SER A 369 8.02 6.03 -16.20
N ASN A 370 8.54 7.13 -16.74
CA ASN A 370 9.92 7.21 -17.21
C ASN A 370 10.92 7.42 -16.04
N TRP A 371 10.42 7.89 -14.89
CA TRP A 371 11.24 8.37 -13.77
C TRP A 371 10.92 7.68 -12.44
N LEU A 372 9.69 7.23 -12.24
CA LEU A 372 9.19 6.67 -10.98
C LEU A 372 8.52 5.30 -11.21
N TYR A 373 8.75 4.39 -10.27
CA TYR A 373 8.24 3.03 -10.15
C TYR A 373 8.41 2.17 -11.41
N ASN A 374 9.55 2.31 -12.10
CA ASN A 374 9.76 1.81 -13.45
C ASN A 374 10.70 0.59 -13.54
N TYR A 375 10.70 -0.24 -12.50
CA TYR A 375 11.52 -1.46 -12.38
C TYR A 375 11.30 -2.49 -13.49
N ASP A 376 10.12 -2.50 -14.11
CA ASP A 376 9.74 -3.39 -15.21
C ASP A 376 10.23 -2.89 -16.59
N LYS A 377 10.50 -1.58 -16.71
CA LYS A 377 10.86 -0.92 -17.98
C LYS A 377 12.36 -0.70 -18.13
N VAL A 378 13.05 -0.41 -17.04
CA VAL A 378 14.46 0.02 -17.08
C VAL A 378 15.41 -1.17 -16.97
N LYS A 379 16.42 -1.23 -17.85
CA LYS A 379 17.43 -2.31 -17.90
C LYS A 379 18.86 -1.82 -17.67
N ASP A 380 19.24 -0.73 -18.32
CA ASP A 380 20.64 -0.29 -18.42
C ASP A 380 21.06 0.73 -17.35
N LYS A 381 20.11 1.18 -16.52
CA LYS A 381 20.32 2.12 -15.43
C LYS A 381 19.44 1.75 -14.23
N PRO A 382 19.69 2.29 -13.02
CA PRO A 382 18.78 2.12 -11.91
C PRO A 382 17.37 2.62 -12.25
N ALA A 383 16.34 1.93 -11.75
CA ALA A 383 14.99 2.47 -11.69
C ALA A 383 14.93 3.67 -10.73
N ASP A 384 13.81 4.38 -10.72
CA ASP A 384 13.52 5.43 -9.72
C ASP A 384 14.49 6.62 -9.70
N LEU A 385 15.14 6.92 -10.83
CA LEU A 385 16.01 8.10 -10.95
C LEU A 385 15.28 9.44 -10.73
N GLY A 386 13.94 9.45 -10.73
CA GLY A 386 13.14 10.58 -10.26
C GLY A 386 13.41 10.93 -8.79
N TYR A 387 13.59 9.95 -7.90
CA TYR A 387 13.93 10.19 -6.49
C TYR A 387 15.22 11.00 -6.37
N TYR A 388 16.26 10.61 -7.12
CA TYR A 388 17.52 11.32 -7.15
C TYR A 388 17.37 12.77 -7.65
N MET A 389 16.57 13.01 -8.70
CA MET A 389 16.34 14.38 -9.19
C MET A 389 15.62 15.25 -8.17
N GLY A 390 14.59 14.74 -7.50
CA GLY A 390 13.91 15.46 -6.42
C GLY A 390 14.85 15.77 -5.26
N TYR A 391 15.68 14.79 -4.86
CA TYR A 391 16.69 14.96 -3.83
C TYR A 391 17.65 16.11 -4.17
N LYS A 392 18.16 16.19 -5.40
CA LYS A 392 19.10 17.24 -5.81
C LYS A 392 18.46 18.62 -5.85
N ILE A 393 17.16 18.71 -6.16
CA ILE A 393 16.41 19.97 -6.10
C ILE A 393 16.27 20.44 -4.64
N ALA A 394 15.87 19.55 -3.72
CA ALA A 394 15.80 19.86 -2.29
C ALA A 394 17.18 20.24 -1.73
N GLU A 395 18.21 19.47 -2.07
CA GLU A 395 19.59 19.73 -1.66
C GLU A 395 20.07 21.12 -2.11
N ALA A 396 19.78 21.50 -3.36
CA ALA A 396 20.11 22.82 -3.89
C ALA A 396 19.38 23.94 -3.15
N TYR A 397 18.07 23.78 -2.90
CA TYR A 397 17.29 24.73 -2.12
C TYR A 397 17.86 24.90 -0.71
N TYR A 398 18.04 23.78 0.01
CA TYR A 398 18.56 23.76 1.36
C TYR A 398 19.94 24.39 1.44
N LYS A 399 20.87 24.08 0.53
CA LYS A 399 22.22 24.68 0.50
C LYS A 399 22.20 26.19 0.29
N ASN A 400 21.32 26.68 -0.57
CA ASN A 400 21.19 28.11 -0.88
C ASN A 400 20.46 28.93 0.19
N ALA A 401 19.67 28.28 1.04
CA ALA A 401 18.95 28.95 2.12
C ALA A 401 19.88 29.40 3.25
N LYS A 402 19.64 30.61 3.79
CA LYS A 402 20.33 31.12 4.99
C LYS A 402 19.77 30.49 6.26
N ASP A 403 18.45 30.40 6.34
CA ASP A 403 17.73 29.74 7.41
C ASP A 403 17.47 28.28 7.02
N LYS A 404 18.12 27.35 7.70
CA LYS A 404 17.98 25.91 7.41
C LYS A 404 16.68 25.34 7.92
N GLN A 405 16.12 25.87 9.01
CA GLN A 405 14.85 25.40 9.55
C GLN A 405 13.70 25.84 8.64
N GLN A 406 13.73 27.09 8.17
CA GLN A 406 12.77 27.53 7.15
C GLN A 406 12.91 26.71 5.86
N ALA A 407 14.14 26.35 5.46
CA ALA A 407 14.32 25.53 4.27
C ALA A 407 13.69 24.14 4.38
N VAL A 408 13.74 23.52 5.57
CA VAL A 408 13.07 22.24 5.82
C VAL A 408 11.55 22.39 5.73
N ILE A 409 10.99 23.46 6.31
CA ILE A 409 9.56 23.78 6.20
C ILE A 409 9.15 23.92 4.73
N ASP A 410 9.88 24.75 3.97
CA ASP A 410 9.58 25.01 2.56
C ASP A 410 9.66 23.74 1.69
N ILE A 411 10.61 22.84 2.00
CA ILE A 411 10.75 21.54 1.31
C ILE A 411 9.54 20.65 1.60
N ILE A 412 9.18 20.48 2.88
CA ILE A 412 8.10 19.57 3.28
C ILE A 412 6.73 20.09 2.83
N GLU A 413 6.51 21.40 2.95
CA GLU A 413 5.21 22.03 2.71
C GLU A 413 5.05 22.58 1.27
N VAL A 414 5.82 22.07 0.31
CA VAL A 414 5.80 22.55 -1.09
C VAL A 414 4.41 22.36 -1.75
N ASP A 415 3.82 23.46 -2.21
CA ASP A 415 2.53 23.48 -2.92
C ASP A 415 2.60 24.09 -4.34
N ASP A 416 3.75 24.65 -4.72
CA ASP A 416 4.06 25.16 -6.06
C ASP A 416 5.42 24.63 -6.54
N PRO A 417 5.45 23.48 -7.25
CA PRO A 417 6.68 22.82 -7.68
C PRO A 417 7.54 23.67 -8.63
N ILE A 418 6.92 24.49 -9.47
CA ILE A 418 7.66 25.28 -10.47
C ILE A 418 8.34 26.46 -9.80
N LYS A 419 7.62 27.15 -8.90
CA LYS A 419 8.20 28.21 -8.07
C LYS A 419 9.29 27.66 -7.16
N PHE A 420 9.08 26.49 -6.55
CA PHE A 420 10.10 25.84 -5.73
C PHE A 420 11.36 25.53 -6.56
N LEU A 421 11.21 24.92 -7.74
CA LEU A 421 12.33 24.65 -8.65
C LEU A 421 13.10 25.92 -9.00
N TYR A 422 12.41 27.02 -9.33
CA TYR A 422 13.05 28.30 -9.59
C TYR A 422 13.85 28.79 -8.37
N ASN A 423 13.25 28.78 -7.18
CA ASN A 423 13.87 29.26 -5.94
C ASN A 423 15.05 28.38 -5.48
N SER A 424 15.02 27.08 -5.80
CA SER A 424 16.11 26.14 -5.51
C SER A 424 17.42 26.50 -6.21
N LYS A 425 17.33 27.26 -7.31
CA LYS A 425 18.43 27.58 -8.24
C LYS A 425 19.09 26.34 -8.85
N TYR A 426 18.46 25.17 -8.78
CA TYR A 426 19.03 23.92 -9.30
C TYR A 426 19.30 24.00 -10.81
N ASP A 427 18.35 24.48 -11.60
CA ASP A 427 18.53 24.63 -13.07
C ASP A 427 19.70 25.56 -13.44
N LEU A 428 19.99 26.57 -12.61
CA LEU A 428 21.08 27.52 -12.86
C LEU A 428 22.46 26.88 -12.77
N LYS A 429 22.60 25.73 -12.07
CA LYS A 429 23.84 24.97 -11.97
C LYS A 429 24.38 24.55 -13.34
N PHE A 430 23.49 24.30 -14.32
CA PHE A 430 23.83 23.72 -15.63
C PHE A 430 23.74 24.70 -16.80
N ARG A 431 23.44 25.98 -16.55
CA ARG A 431 23.39 27.03 -17.59
C ARG A 431 24.75 27.67 -17.91
N LYS A 432 25.85 27.07 -17.45
CA LYS A 432 27.22 27.54 -17.69
C LYS A 432 27.84 26.89 -18.90
#